data_AF-A0A7J7QCR1-F1
#
_entry.id   AF-A0A7J7QCR1-F1
#
_cell.length_a   1.000
_cell.length_b   1.000
_cell.length_c   1.000
_cell.angle_alpha   90.00
_cell.angle_beta   90.00
_cell.angle_gamma   90.00
#
_symmetry.space_group_name_H-M   'P 1'
#
loop_
_entity.id
_entity.type
_entity.pdbx_description
1 polymer ?
#
loop_
_entity_poly.entity_id
_entity_poly.type
_entity_poly.pdbx_seq_one_letter_code
_entity_poly.pdbx_strand_id
1 'polypeptide(L)'
;MQQQQQAAAAGVWQTGTGSTSSSSSGRPVLQVLVKEPALLILPPGQLQVNMQGLCDLLSLDLHAGLMPLLWQQPGLLQLAPEIAEYRLQHIAGLLQLSMQTTLGLVLRQPRLLVERPVLLAARLGSLCTLLSVQRGVASECVVREPLLLCVDDEALQQGWLQLCGRVGAGRLMQWTLCWLTLQRCYGAAF
;
A
#
# COMPACT_ATOMS: atom_id res chain seq x y z
N MET A 1 -70.48 -22.96 48.29
CA MET A 1 -69.79 -21.70 48.61
C MET A 1 -68.44 -21.71 47.92
N GLN A 2 -68.14 -20.61 47.21
CA GLN A 2 -66.80 -20.12 46.80
C GLN A 2 -65.96 -21.07 45.92
N GLN A 3 -65.78 -20.89 44.61
CA GLN A 3 -65.52 -19.69 43.79
C GLN A 3 -64.28 -18.90 44.23
N GLN A 4 -63.12 -19.24 43.64
CA GLN A 4 -61.95 -18.35 43.44
C GLN A 4 -61.00 -19.05 42.45
N GLN A 5 -61.00 -18.79 41.14
CA GLN A 5 -60.50 -17.62 40.39
C GLN A 5 -59.08 -17.18 40.76
N GLN A 6 -58.12 -17.38 39.83
CA GLN A 6 -57.17 -16.39 39.25
C GLN A 6 -56.04 -17.13 38.50
N ALA A 7 -55.89 -16.94 37.18
CA ALA A 7 -55.18 -15.87 36.45
C ALA A 7 -53.75 -16.33 36.05
N ALA A 8 -53.54 -16.69 34.77
CA ALA A 8 -52.97 -15.84 33.73
C ALA A 8 -51.46 -15.60 33.88
N ALA A 9 -50.67 -16.34 33.10
CA ALA A 9 -49.30 -15.96 32.74
C ALA A 9 -49.03 -16.42 31.30
N ALA A 10 -49.39 -15.55 30.35
CA ALA A 10 -49.01 -15.68 28.96
C ALA A 10 -47.49 -15.43 28.86
N GLY A 11 -46.73 -16.50 28.67
CA GLY A 11 -45.31 -16.44 28.38
C GLY A 11 -45.06 -15.80 27.02
N VAL A 12 -44.68 -14.53 27.03
CA VAL A 12 -44.16 -13.80 25.88
C VAL A 12 -42.80 -14.40 25.53
N TRP A 13 -42.75 -15.21 24.47
CA TRP A 13 -41.49 -15.63 23.85
C TRP A 13 -40.91 -14.43 23.10
N GLN A 14 -40.06 -13.65 23.78
CA GLN A 14 -39.25 -12.64 23.12
C GLN A 14 -38.20 -13.35 22.27
N THR A 15 -38.44 -13.42 20.96
CA THR A 15 -37.44 -13.75 19.95
C THR A 15 -36.45 -12.61 19.86
N GLY A 16 -35.52 -12.58 20.81
CA GLY A 16 -34.33 -11.74 20.74
C GLY A 16 -33.51 -12.14 19.51
N THR A 17 -33.61 -11.35 18.44
CA THR A 17 -32.69 -11.35 17.31
C THR A 17 -31.33 -10.82 17.79
N GLY A 18 -30.65 -11.62 18.60
CA GLY A 18 -29.27 -11.40 19.00
C GLY A 18 -28.42 -11.39 17.75
N SER A 19 -28.06 -10.19 17.31
CA SER A 19 -27.04 -9.97 16.30
C SER A 19 -25.72 -10.47 16.88
N THR A 20 -25.43 -11.74 16.62
CA THR A 20 -24.13 -12.35 16.84
C THR A 20 -23.15 -11.69 15.87
N SER A 21 -22.60 -10.55 16.30
CA SER A 21 -21.41 -9.93 15.74
C SER A 21 -20.26 -10.92 15.93
N SER A 22 -20.19 -11.88 15.01
CA SER A 22 -19.15 -12.88 14.88
C SER A 22 -17.84 -12.15 14.63
N SER A 23 -17.12 -11.94 15.73
CA SER A 23 -15.85 -11.27 15.80
C SER A 23 -14.84 -12.16 15.07
N SER A 24 -14.67 -11.95 13.77
CA SER A 24 -13.79 -12.70 12.88
C SER A 24 -12.30 -12.37 13.08
N SER A 25 -11.88 -12.09 14.32
CA SER A 25 -10.52 -11.67 14.68
C SER A 25 -9.46 -12.74 14.43
N GLY A 26 -9.85 -13.99 14.15
CA GLY A 26 -8.94 -15.13 14.03
C GLY A 26 -8.37 -15.43 12.64
N ARG A 27 -8.66 -14.63 11.58
CA ARG A 27 -8.20 -14.99 10.21
C ARG A 27 -7.15 -14.09 9.52
N PRO A 28 -6.43 -13.14 10.15
CA PRO A 28 -5.43 -12.35 9.44
C PRO A 28 -4.24 -13.21 8.96
N VAL A 29 -3.83 -14.20 9.76
CA VAL A 29 -2.71 -15.11 9.41
C VAL A 29 -3.06 -15.96 8.19
N LEU A 30 -4.26 -16.53 8.13
CA LEU A 30 -4.68 -17.32 6.97
C LEU A 30 -4.77 -16.48 5.70
N GLN A 31 -5.20 -15.22 5.78
CA GLN A 31 -5.21 -14.32 4.63
C GLN A 31 -3.79 -14.04 4.10
N VAL A 32 -2.81 -13.91 5.00
CA VAL A 32 -1.40 -13.78 4.60
C VAL A 32 -0.90 -15.03 3.90
N LEU A 33 -1.16 -16.21 4.46
CA LEU A 33 -0.71 -17.48 3.87
C LEU A 33 -1.39 -17.77 2.52
N VAL A 34 -2.63 -17.33 2.32
CA VAL A 34 -3.32 -17.44 1.03
C VAL A 34 -2.69 -16.52 -0.01
N LYS A 35 -2.29 -15.29 0.38
CA LYS A 35 -1.60 -14.36 -0.54
C LYS A 35 -0.19 -14.82 -0.88
N GLU A 36 0.50 -15.41 0.09
CA GLU A 36 1.92 -15.73 -0.02
C GLU A 36 2.23 -17.13 0.57
N PRO A 37 1.88 -18.21 -0.16
CA PRO A 37 2.08 -19.58 0.32
C PRO A 37 3.56 -19.94 0.48
N ALA A 38 4.46 -19.22 -0.21
CA ALA A 38 5.91 -19.40 -0.12
C ALA A 38 6.44 -19.22 1.32
N LEU A 39 5.73 -18.46 2.18
CA LEU A 39 6.09 -18.29 3.58
C LEU A 39 6.13 -19.61 4.37
N LEU A 40 5.37 -20.63 3.96
CA LEU A 40 5.37 -21.95 4.60
C LEU A 40 6.67 -22.73 4.37
N ILE A 41 7.46 -22.33 3.38
CA ILE A 41 8.72 -22.99 3.01
C ILE A 41 9.88 -22.36 3.79
N LEU A 42 9.73 -21.13 4.30
CA LEU A 42 10.78 -20.47 5.06
C LEU A 42 10.95 -21.08 6.46
N PRO A 43 12.20 -21.37 6.89
CA PRO A 43 12.47 -21.75 8.27
C PRO A 43 12.02 -20.66 9.24
N PRO A 44 11.46 -21.01 10.42
CA PRO A 44 10.96 -20.03 11.38
C PRO A 44 12.05 -19.09 11.89
N GLY A 45 13.29 -19.57 12.03
CA GLY A 45 14.44 -18.73 12.38
C GLY A 45 14.74 -17.67 11.33
N GLN A 46 14.60 -17.98 10.03
CA GLN A 46 14.82 -17.02 8.95
C GLN A 46 13.74 -15.93 8.96
N LEU A 47 12.47 -16.30 9.19
CA LEU A 47 11.38 -15.34 9.33
C LEU A 47 11.65 -14.36 10.47
N GLN A 48 12.10 -14.85 11.63
CA GLN A 48 12.45 -14.00 12.77
C GLN A 48 13.61 -13.05 12.45
N VAL A 49 14.66 -13.53 11.80
CA VAL A 49 15.81 -12.70 11.38
C VAL A 49 15.37 -11.64 10.38
N ASN A 50 14.56 -11.99 9.37
CA ASN A 50 14.06 -11.03 8.39
C ASN A 50 13.17 -9.98 9.05
N MET A 51 12.27 -10.38 9.96
CA MET A 51 11.43 -9.45 10.71
C MET A 51 12.25 -8.46 11.54
N GLN A 52 13.21 -8.94 12.31
CA GLN A 52 14.05 -8.07 13.13
C GLN A 52 14.90 -7.14 12.27
N GLY A 53 15.55 -7.66 11.23
CA GLY A 53 16.36 -6.85 10.32
C GLY A 53 15.53 -5.78 9.59
N LEU A 54 14.28 -6.07 9.23
CA LEU A 54 13.37 -5.07 8.66
C LEU A 54 12.95 -4.00 9.68
N CYS A 55 12.71 -4.37 10.94
CA CYS A 55 12.45 -3.39 12.01
C CYS A 55 13.63 -2.44 12.18
N ASP A 56 14.85 -2.99 12.24
CA ASP A 56 16.07 -2.21 12.44
C ASP A 56 16.33 -1.29 11.24
N LEU A 57 16.25 -1.82 10.02
CA LEU A 57 16.44 -1.08 8.76
C LEU A 57 15.44 0.08 8.61
N LEU A 58 14.17 -0.16 8.92
CA LEU A 58 13.11 0.84 8.78
C LEU A 58 12.96 1.72 10.04
N SER A 59 13.72 1.43 11.10
CA SER A 59 13.61 2.08 12.42
C SER A 59 12.17 2.08 12.96
N LEU A 60 11.51 0.92 12.88
CA LEU A 60 10.12 0.73 13.29
C LEU A 60 10.01 -0.19 14.51
N ASP A 61 8.99 0.06 15.34
CA ASP A 61 8.51 -0.93 16.29
C ASP A 61 7.88 -2.12 15.55
N LEU A 62 8.12 -3.33 16.08
CA LEU A 62 7.63 -4.56 15.46
C LEU A 62 6.10 -4.60 15.36
N HIS A 63 5.39 -4.25 16.43
CA HIS A 63 3.94 -4.42 16.53
C HIS A 63 3.18 -3.20 16.01
N ALA A 64 3.61 -2.00 16.38
CA ALA A 64 2.95 -0.76 15.98
C ALA A 64 3.34 -0.33 14.55
N GLY A 65 4.55 -0.66 14.09
CA GLY A 65 5.09 -0.23 12.81
C GLY A 65 5.10 -1.31 11.74
N LEU A 66 5.84 -2.41 11.96
CA LEU A 66 6.08 -3.41 10.91
C LEU A 66 4.84 -4.26 10.60
N MET A 67 4.07 -4.70 11.61
CA MET A 67 2.89 -5.57 11.40
C MET A 67 1.88 -5.02 10.37
N PRO A 68 1.43 -3.73 10.43
CA PRO A 68 0.59 -3.15 9.40
C PRO A 68 1.14 -3.28 7.97
N LEU A 69 2.45 -3.11 7.79
CA LEU A 69 3.11 -3.22 6.49
C LEU A 69 3.12 -4.67 6.00
N LEU A 70 3.33 -5.63 6.89
CA LEU A 70 3.28 -7.06 6.54
C LEU A 70 1.87 -7.51 6.15
N TRP A 71 0.82 -6.96 6.76
CA TRP A 71 -0.56 -7.25 6.36
C TRP A 71 -0.88 -6.73 4.95
N GLN A 72 -0.30 -5.59 4.59
CA GLN A 72 -0.44 -5.03 3.25
C GLN A 72 0.39 -5.83 2.23
N GLN A 73 1.64 -6.16 2.57
CA GLN A 73 2.59 -6.81 1.68
C GLN A 73 3.37 -7.94 2.41
N PRO A 74 2.80 -9.16 2.48
CA PRO A 74 3.45 -10.27 3.17
C PRO A 74 4.78 -10.72 2.58
N GLY A 75 4.98 -10.50 1.28
CA GLY A 75 6.23 -10.81 0.58
C GLY A 75 7.47 -10.11 1.16
N LEU A 76 7.29 -9.07 2.00
CA LEU A 76 8.40 -8.47 2.76
C LEU A 76 9.12 -9.48 3.66
N LEU A 77 8.41 -10.46 4.24
CA LEU A 77 8.99 -11.48 5.11
C LEU A 77 9.97 -12.41 4.39
N GLN A 78 9.89 -12.50 3.06
CA GLN A 78 10.83 -13.28 2.24
C GLN A 78 12.10 -12.50 1.93
N LEU A 79 12.11 -11.20 2.19
CA LEU A 79 13.22 -10.32 1.85
C LEU A 79 14.26 -10.35 2.98
N ALA A 80 15.46 -10.79 2.67
CA ALA A 80 16.60 -10.62 3.56
C ALA A 80 16.89 -9.12 3.77
N PRO A 81 17.27 -8.69 4.99
CA PRO A 81 17.43 -7.27 5.30
C PRO A 81 18.48 -6.58 4.43
N GLU A 82 19.55 -7.27 4.01
CA GLU A 82 20.58 -6.72 3.13
C GLU A 82 20.03 -6.42 1.73
N ILE A 83 19.12 -7.28 1.23
CA ILE A 83 18.45 -7.06 -0.05
C ILE A 83 17.44 -5.92 0.06
N ALA A 84 16.75 -5.82 1.20
CA ALA A 84 15.84 -4.70 1.48
C ALA A 84 16.59 -3.36 1.48
N GLU A 85 17.74 -3.29 2.14
CA GLU A 85 18.59 -2.11 2.17
C GLU A 85 19.09 -1.73 0.78
N TYR A 86 19.63 -2.69 0.02
CA TYR A 86 20.06 -2.48 -1.36
C TYR A 86 18.92 -1.92 -2.24
N ARG A 87 17.71 -2.47 -2.12
CA ARG A 87 16.55 -1.99 -2.88
C ARG A 87 16.14 -0.58 -2.46
N LEU A 88 16.18 -0.29 -1.17
CA LEU A 88 15.89 1.04 -0.65
C LEU A 88 16.87 2.09 -1.21
N GLN A 89 18.17 1.79 -1.20
CA GLN A 89 19.21 2.63 -1.81
C GLN A 89 18.99 2.82 -3.31
N HIS A 90 18.61 1.75 -4.01
CA HIS A 90 18.28 1.82 -5.43
C HIS A 90 17.06 2.69 -5.72
N ILE A 91 16.00 2.62 -4.91
CA ILE A 91 14.81 3.48 -5.06
C ILE A 91 15.20 4.94 -4.81
N ALA A 92 16.03 5.21 -3.79
CA ALA A 92 16.54 6.55 -3.51
C ALA A 92 17.32 7.12 -4.70
N GLY A 93 18.26 6.36 -5.26
CA GLY A 93 19.02 6.77 -6.45
C GLY A 93 18.15 6.90 -7.71
N LEU A 94 17.17 6.00 -7.89
CA LEU A 94 16.28 5.99 -9.06
C LEU A 94 15.44 7.28 -9.13
N LEU A 95 14.94 7.73 -7.99
CA LEU A 95 14.07 8.89 -7.83
C LEU A 95 14.82 10.16 -7.41
N GLN A 96 16.15 10.08 -7.20
CA GLN A 96 17.00 11.18 -6.74
C GLN A 96 16.52 11.79 -5.42
N LEU A 97 16.15 10.94 -4.46
CA LEU A 97 15.62 11.34 -3.16
C LEU A 97 16.63 11.10 -2.03
N SER A 98 16.44 11.82 -0.92
CA SER A 98 17.11 11.50 0.33
C SER A 98 16.61 10.15 0.87
N MET A 99 17.46 9.45 1.64
CA MET A 99 17.09 8.17 2.24
C MET A 99 15.84 8.27 3.12
N GLN A 100 15.70 9.37 3.87
CA GLN A 100 14.54 9.60 4.75
C GLN A 100 13.24 9.76 3.95
N THR A 101 13.29 10.51 2.84
CA THR A 101 12.13 10.65 1.94
C THR A 101 11.76 9.31 1.31
N THR A 102 12.76 8.53 0.89
CA THR A 102 12.55 7.19 0.33
C THR A 102 11.92 6.23 1.35
N LEU A 103 12.37 6.25 2.60
CA LEU A 103 11.74 5.49 3.69
C LEU A 103 10.27 5.87 3.83
N GLY A 104 9.94 7.16 3.95
CA GLY A 104 8.54 7.62 4.01
C GLY A 104 7.69 7.22 2.79
N LEU A 105 8.32 7.05 1.63
CA LEU A 105 7.67 6.56 0.42
C LEU A 105 7.40 5.04 0.50
N VAL A 106 8.37 4.24 0.93
CA VAL A 106 8.21 2.79 1.13
C VAL A 106 7.19 2.47 2.24
N LEU A 107 7.16 3.24 3.33
CA LEU A 107 6.17 3.05 4.39
C LEU A 107 4.73 3.29 3.90
N ARG A 108 4.54 4.20 2.94
CA ARG A 108 3.23 4.42 2.30
C ARG A 108 2.88 3.35 1.27
N GLN A 109 3.89 2.79 0.60
CA GLN A 109 3.73 1.78 -0.44
C GLN A 109 4.78 0.66 -0.31
N PRO A 110 4.55 -0.34 0.57
CA PRO A 110 5.58 -1.33 0.91
C PRO A 110 5.95 -2.26 -0.24
N ARG A 111 5.04 -2.41 -1.21
CA ARG A 111 5.27 -3.18 -2.43
C ARG A 111 6.51 -2.74 -3.21
N LEU A 112 6.92 -1.47 -3.11
CA LEU A 112 8.12 -0.96 -3.79
C LEU A 112 9.39 -1.70 -3.34
N LEU A 113 9.46 -2.11 -2.08
CA LEU A 113 10.61 -2.83 -1.56
C LEU A 113 10.64 -4.30 -2.02
N VAL A 114 9.48 -4.86 -2.39
CA VAL A 114 9.35 -6.24 -2.91
C VAL A 114 9.61 -6.32 -4.41
N GLU A 115 9.39 -5.22 -5.13
CA GLU A 115 9.65 -5.15 -6.57
C GLU A 115 11.16 -5.10 -6.88
N ARG A 116 11.54 -5.62 -8.06
CA ARG A 116 12.93 -5.59 -8.51
C ARG A 116 13.31 -4.19 -8.99
N PRO A 117 14.49 -3.63 -8.62
CA PRO A 117 14.90 -2.29 -9.03
C PRO A 117 14.85 -2.04 -10.55
N VAL A 118 15.23 -3.05 -11.35
CA VAL A 118 15.18 -2.96 -12.83
C VAL A 118 13.76 -2.74 -13.35
N LEU A 119 12.75 -3.35 -12.72
CA LEU A 119 11.35 -3.20 -13.11
C LEU A 119 10.82 -1.82 -12.71
N LEU A 120 11.17 -1.33 -11.53
CA LEU A 120 10.82 0.03 -11.11
C LEU A 120 11.44 1.10 -12.04
N ALA A 121 12.68 0.89 -12.48
CA ALA A 121 13.34 1.76 -13.45
C ALA A 121 12.62 1.77 -14.80
N ALA A 122 12.25 0.59 -15.30
CA ALA A 122 11.49 0.45 -16.54
C ALA A 122 10.14 1.15 -16.45
N ARG A 123 9.36 0.92 -15.38
CA ARG A 123 8.06 1.56 -15.13
C ARG A 123 8.18 3.08 -15.04
N LEU A 124 9.23 3.60 -14.39
CA LEU A 124 9.49 5.05 -14.38
C LEU A 124 9.76 5.58 -15.80
N GLY A 125 10.50 4.83 -16.63
CA GLY A 125 10.72 5.17 -18.04
C GLY A 125 9.44 5.15 -18.87
N SER A 126 8.59 4.13 -18.68
CA SER A 126 7.27 4.05 -19.29
C SER A 126 6.39 5.22 -18.87
N LEU A 127 6.41 5.62 -17.59
CA LEU A 127 5.70 6.78 -17.07
C LEU A 127 6.19 8.10 -17.70
N CYS A 128 7.50 8.29 -17.86
CA CYS A 128 8.07 9.45 -18.55
C CYS A 128 7.56 9.54 -20.00
N THR A 129 7.56 8.41 -20.70
CA THR A 129 7.12 8.32 -22.10
C THR A 129 5.62 8.58 -22.23
N LEU A 130 4.80 7.95 -21.38
CA LEU A 130 3.34 8.06 -21.37
C LEU A 130 2.88 9.50 -21.11
N LEU A 131 3.52 10.16 -20.13
CA LEU A 131 3.18 11.54 -19.76
C LEU A 131 3.92 12.57 -20.62
N SER A 132 4.88 12.15 -21.45
CA SER A 132 5.77 13.03 -22.23
C SER A 132 6.45 14.09 -21.35
N VAL A 133 6.93 13.68 -20.16
CA VAL A 133 7.62 14.55 -19.19
C VAL A 133 9.05 14.09 -18.93
N GLN A 134 9.87 15.02 -18.43
CA GLN A 134 11.22 14.69 -17.97
C GLN A 134 11.19 13.82 -16.71
N ARG A 135 12.26 13.06 -16.51
CA ARG A 135 12.40 12.13 -15.37
C ARG A 135 12.22 12.77 -14.00
N GLY A 136 12.69 14.02 -13.81
CA GLY A 136 12.50 14.75 -12.55
C GLY A 136 11.02 14.91 -12.21
N VAL A 137 10.22 15.40 -13.17
CA VAL A 137 8.76 15.57 -13.02
C VAL A 137 8.05 14.24 -12.78
N ALA A 138 8.43 13.19 -13.52
CA ALA A 138 7.87 11.86 -13.29
C ALA A 138 8.21 11.33 -11.87
N SER A 139 9.42 11.58 -11.38
CA SER A 139 9.83 11.17 -10.03
C SER A 139 9.03 11.92 -8.96
N GLU A 140 8.76 13.21 -9.15
CA GLU A 140 7.88 13.98 -8.26
C GLU A 140 6.43 13.46 -8.26
N CYS A 141 5.91 13.05 -9.42
CA CYS A 141 4.62 12.38 -9.51
C CYS A 141 4.60 11.09 -8.67
N VAL A 142 5.66 10.28 -8.76
CA VAL A 142 5.80 9.05 -7.96
C VAL A 142 5.91 9.33 -6.46
N VAL A 143 6.60 10.41 -6.05
CA VAL A 143 6.68 10.79 -4.64
C VAL A 143 5.30 11.11 -4.06
N ARG A 144 4.44 11.75 -4.87
CA ARG A 144 3.07 12.07 -4.49
C ARG A 144 2.17 10.85 -4.54
N GLU A 145 2.28 10.05 -5.59
CA GLU A 145 1.49 8.85 -5.82
C GLU A 145 2.40 7.63 -6.09
N PRO A 146 2.88 6.95 -5.04
CA PRO A 146 3.82 5.83 -5.18
C PRO A 146 3.25 4.63 -5.93
N LEU A 147 1.90 4.50 -5.97
CA LEU A 147 1.23 3.41 -6.67
C LEU A 147 1.53 3.41 -8.17
N LEU A 148 1.91 4.56 -8.75
CA LEU A 148 2.27 4.66 -10.18
C LEU A 148 3.40 3.68 -10.59
N LEU A 149 4.31 3.32 -9.67
CA LEU A 149 5.36 2.34 -9.95
C LEU A 149 4.98 0.88 -9.60
N CYS A 150 3.81 0.67 -8.99
CA CYS A 150 3.31 -0.66 -8.63
C CYS A 150 2.26 -1.19 -9.63
N VAL A 151 1.76 -0.34 -10.51
CA VAL A 151 0.79 -0.70 -11.55
C VAL A 151 1.55 -1.14 -12.79
N ASP A 152 1.01 -2.12 -13.52
CA ASP A 152 1.59 -2.58 -14.78
C ASP A 152 1.36 -1.57 -15.90
N ASP A 153 2.28 -1.52 -16.87
CA ASP A 153 2.30 -0.50 -17.92
C ASP A 153 0.98 -0.44 -18.70
N GLU A 154 0.34 -1.59 -18.97
CA GLU A 154 -0.96 -1.65 -19.64
C GLU A 154 -2.07 -0.98 -18.83
N ALA A 155 -2.17 -1.30 -17.53
CA ALA A 155 -3.18 -0.70 -16.66
C ALA A 155 -2.96 0.81 -16.50
N LEU A 156 -1.69 1.25 -16.43
CA LEU A 156 -1.32 2.66 -16.42
C LEU A 156 -1.73 3.37 -17.71
N GLN A 157 -1.46 2.77 -18.87
CA GLN A 157 -1.86 3.30 -20.19
C GLN A 157 -3.38 3.40 -20.33
N GLN A 158 -4.12 2.36 -19.93
CA GLN A 158 -5.58 2.36 -19.97
C GLN A 158 -6.16 3.44 -19.06
N GLY A 159 -5.66 3.57 -17.83
CA GLY A 159 -6.07 4.63 -16.91
C GLY A 159 -5.81 6.03 -17.48
N TRP A 160 -4.66 6.22 -18.13
CA TRP A 160 -4.32 7.47 -18.81
C TRP A 160 -5.27 7.79 -19.97
N LEU A 161 -5.56 6.81 -20.85
CA LEU A 161 -6.50 6.99 -21.96
C LEU A 161 -7.92 7.34 -21.47
N GLN A 162 -8.38 6.71 -20.38
CA GLN A 162 -9.65 7.02 -19.76
C GLN A 162 -9.71 8.46 -19.22
N LEU A 163 -8.64 8.92 -18.57
CA LEU A 163 -8.52 10.31 -18.13
C LEU A 163 -8.53 11.29 -19.31
N CYS A 164 -7.79 10.95 -20.38
CA CYS A 164 -7.76 11.75 -21.60
C CYS A 164 -9.14 11.90 -22.25
N GLY A 165 -9.91 10.80 -22.31
CA GLY A 165 -11.27 10.80 -22.83
C GLY A 165 -12.24 11.65 -22.00
N ARG A 166 -12.09 11.69 -20.67
CA ARG A 166 -12.97 12.45 -19.77
C ARG A 166 -12.67 13.95 -19.77
N VAL A 167 -11.41 14.35 -19.77
CA VAL A 167 -11.01 15.76 -19.65
C VAL A 167 -11.11 16.49 -21.01
N GLY A 168 -11.04 15.74 -22.10
CA GLY A 168 -10.93 16.26 -23.47
C GLY A 168 -9.49 16.72 -23.74
N ALA A 169 -8.92 16.30 -24.87
CA ALA A 169 -7.50 16.50 -25.20
C ALA A 169 -7.00 17.95 -25.04
N GLY A 170 -7.86 18.95 -25.30
CA GLY A 170 -7.51 20.37 -25.19
C GLY A 170 -7.32 20.89 -23.75
N ARG A 171 -7.95 20.27 -22.74
CA ARG A 171 -7.86 20.74 -21.33
C ARG A 171 -6.74 20.09 -20.53
N LEU A 172 -6.16 18.99 -21.02
CA LEU A 172 -5.04 18.32 -20.37
C LEU A 172 -3.76 19.15 -20.41
N MET A 173 -3.52 19.86 -21.53
CA MET A 173 -2.39 20.79 -21.60
C MET A 173 -2.54 21.98 -20.65
N GLN A 174 -3.77 22.46 -20.44
CA GLN A 174 -4.03 23.48 -19.42
C GLN A 174 -3.86 22.94 -18.00
N TRP A 175 -4.21 21.67 -17.74
CA TRP A 175 -4.00 21.05 -16.44
C TRP A 175 -2.53 20.81 -16.14
N THR A 176 -1.73 20.32 -17.09
CA THR A 176 -0.28 20.14 -16.88
C THR A 176 0.41 21.48 -16.70
N LEU A 177 0.05 22.50 -17.49
CA LEU A 177 0.55 23.86 -17.28
C LEU A 177 0.12 24.42 -15.93
N CYS A 178 -1.16 24.30 -15.54
CA CYS A 178 -1.65 24.81 -14.26
C CYS A 178 -0.99 24.11 -13.07
N TRP A 179 -0.83 22.79 -13.15
CA TRP A 179 -0.16 21.99 -12.13
C TRP A 179 1.33 22.33 -12.01
N LEU A 180 2.05 22.48 -13.13
CA LEU A 180 3.45 22.93 -13.16
C LEU A 180 3.60 24.37 -12.64
N THR A 181 2.61 25.24 -12.89
CA THR A 181 2.63 26.63 -12.44
C THR A 181 2.39 26.69 -10.93
N LEU A 182 1.42 25.93 -10.41
CA LEU A 182 1.21 25.74 -8.98
C LEU A 182 2.44 25.18 -8.28
N GLN A 183 3.15 24.25 -8.93
CA GLN A 183 4.37 23.66 -8.38
C GLN A 183 5.53 24.65 -8.29
N ARG A 184 5.69 25.56 -9.26
CA ARG A 184 6.63 26.68 -9.16
C ARG A 184 6.26 27.66 -8.05
N CYS A 185 4.97 27.85 -7.78
CA CYS A 185 4.53 28.75 -6.72
C CYS A 185 4.68 28.16 -5.31
N TYR A 186 4.57 26.83 -5.15
CA TYR A 186 4.64 26.16 -3.85
C TYR A 186 6.00 25.52 -3.53
N GLY A 187 6.88 25.34 -4.51
CA GLY A 187 8.19 24.70 -4.34
C GLY A 187 9.30 25.53 -3.70
N ALA A 188 9.04 26.79 -3.31
CA ALA A 188 10.05 27.67 -2.69
C ALA A 188 10.06 27.65 -1.15
N ALA A 189 9.26 26.77 -0.52
CA ALA A 189 9.03 26.81 0.93
C ALA A 189 9.51 25.58 1.72
N PHE A 190 10.35 24.72 1.14
CA PHE A 190 10.95 23.57 1.85
C PHE A 190 12.45 23.49 1.64
#